data_AF-A0A7X3IDC2-F1
#
_entry.id   AF-A0A7X3IDC2-F1
#
_cell.length_a   1.000
_cell.length_b   1.000
_cell.length_c   1.000
_cell.angle_alpha   90.00
_cell.angle_beta   90.00
_cell.angle_gamma   90.00
#
_symmetry.space_group_name_H-M   'P 1'
#
loop_
_entity.id
_entity.type
_entity.pdbx_description
1 polymer ?
#
loop_
_entity_poly.entity_id
_entity_poly.type
_entity_poly.pdbx_seq_one_letter_code
_entity_poly.pdbx_strand_id
1 'polypeptide(L)'
;MTQAGSAASQAELARRAHVTELFNRAAGQLGDERLEVRLAAIYVLREIGRDFPDLSDPIFELLQAHLRERRSRYEELEPPIDVKAIIETLRMRISADEPPHPI
;
A
#
# COMPACT_ATOMS: atom_id res chain seq x y z
N MET A 1 -2.94 -31.42 25.52
CA MET A 1 -3.55 -30.80 24.32
C MET A 1 -2.95 -29.41 24.14
N THR A 2 -1.93 -29.24 23.29
CA THR A 2 -1.27 -27.92 23.04
C THR A 2 -0.67 -27.79 21.63
N GLN A 3 -0.87 -28.77 20.74
CA GLN A 3 -0.25 -28.75 19.41
C GLN A 3 -0.98 -27.80 18.43
N ALA A 4 -2.31 -27.67 18.53
CA ALA A 4 -3.11 -26.81 17.67
C ALA A 4 -2.90 -25.30 17.92
N GLY A 5 -2.69 -24.88 19.17
CA GLY A 5 -2.39 -23.49 19.51
C GLY A 5 -1.02 -23.03 19.00
N SER A 6 -0.01 -23.89 19.10
CA SER A 6 1.34 -23.61 18.60
C SER A 6 1.37 -23.43 17.06
N ALA A 7 0.68 -24.31 16.33
CA ALA A 7 0.63 -24.24 14.86
C ALA A 7 -0.07 -22.97 14.34
N ALA A 8 -1.17 -22.56 14.97
CA ALA A 8 -1.89 -21.34 14.58
C ALA A 8 -1.05 -20.07 14.85
N SER A 9 -0.35 -20.00 15.99
CA SER A 9 0.55 -18.88 16.31
C SER A 9 1.75 -18.81 15.37
N GLN A 10 2.33 -19.96 15.00
CA GLN A 10 3.42 -20.01 14.02
C GLN A 10 2.97 -19.55 12.62
N ALA A 11 1.78 -19.97 12.19
CA ALA A 11 1.22 -19.56 10.91
C ALA A 11 0.98 -18.04 10.86
N GLU A 12 0.45 -17.44 11.93
CA GLU A 12 0.25 -15.99 12.00
C GLU A 12 1.58 -15.22 12.02
N LEU A 13 2.58 -15.71 12.74
CA LEU A 13 3.92 -15.10 12.73
C LEU A 13 4.56 -15.15 11.34
N ALA A 14 4.45 -16.29 10.65
CA ALA A 14 4.94 -16.45 9.29
C ALA A 14 4.19 -15.52 8.31
N ARG A 15 2.87 -15.39 8.46
CA ARG A 15 2.05 -14.46 7.67
C ARG A 15 2.51 -13.01 7.85
N ARG A 16 2.75 -12.59 9.10
CA ARG A 16 3.25 -11.25 9.44
C ARG A 16 4.65 -10.99 8.89
N ALA A 17 5.56 -11.96 8.99
CA ALA A 17 6.89 -11.83 8.42
C ALA A 17 6.83 -11.67 6.89
N HIS A 18 6.04 -12.52 6.23
CA HIS A 18 5.89 -12.49 4.78
C HIS A 18 5.31 -11.16 4.27
N VAL A 19 4.24 -10.64 4.89
CA VAL A 19 3.65 -9.36 4.47
C VAL A 19 4.61 -8.20 4.70
N THR A 20 5.40 -8.23 5.78
CA THR A 20 6.43 -7.21 6.05
C THR A 20 7.51 -7.21 4.96
N GLU A 21 7.96 -8.39 4.52
CA GLU A 21 8.90 -8.51 3.41
C GLU A 21 8.33 -7.98 2.09
N LEU A 22 7.06 -8.30 1.79
CA LEU A 22 6.37 -7.79 0.60
C LEU A 22 6.24 -6.27 0.63
N PHE A 23 5.85 -5.71 1.78
CA PHE A 23 5.79 -4.27 1.99
C PHE A 23 7.15 -3.61 1.73
N ASN A 24 8.22 -4.10 2.36
CA ASN A 24 9.57 -3.53 2.20
C ASN A 24 10.03 -3.60 0.74
N ARG A 25 9.77 -4.71 0.04
CA ARG A 25 10.12 -4.88 -1.37
C ARG A 25 9.36 -3.88 -2.25
N ALA A 26 8.05 -3.77 -2.07
CA ALA A 26 7.23 -2.85 -2.85
C ALA A 26 7.60 -1.38 -2.56
N ALA A 27 7.84 -1.02 -1.31
CA ALA A 27 8.30 0.31 -0.93
C ALA A 27 9.60 0.69 -1.65
N GLY A 28 10.58 -0.21 -1.70
CA GLY A 28 11.85 0.00 -2.42
C GLY A 28 11.68 0.14 -3.94
N GLN A 29 10.63 -0.45 -4.52
CA GLN A 29 10.35 -0.43 -5.95
C GLN A 29 9.62 0.85 -6.43
N LEU A 30 9.13 1.70 -5.51
CA LEU A 30 8.49 2.98 -5.89
C LEU A 30 9.44 3.94 -6.61
N GLY A 31 10.75 3.82 -6.38
CA GLY A 31 11.77 4.64 -7.03
C GLY A 31 12.39 4.04 -8.29
N ASP A 32 11.90 2.89 -8.77
CA ASP A 32 12.47 2.20 -9.92
C ASP A 32 12.30 3.02 -11.22
N GLU A 33 13.27 2.96 -12.13
CA GLU A 33 13.22 3.70 -13.40
C GLU A 33 12.10 3.20 -14.32
N ARG A 34 11.73 1.92 -14.20
CA ARG A 34 10.73 1.25 -15.03
C ARG A 34 9.32 1.48 -14.51
N LEU A 35 8.46 2.01 -15.36
CA LEU A 35 7.07 2.32 -15.00
C LEU A 35 6.30 1.08 -14.52
N GLU A 36 6.49 -0.05 -15.17
CA GLU A 36 5.81 -1.31 -14.83
C GLU A 36 6.20 -1.82 -13.45
N VAL A 37 7.43 -1.58 -12.99
CA VAL A 37 7.89 -1.96 -11.65
C VAL A 37 7.24 -1.06 -10.60
N ARG A 38 7.20 0.25 -10.84
CA ARG A 38 6.53 1.21 -9.95
C ARG A 38 5.03 0.93 -9.83
N LEU A 39 4.36 0.62 -10.94
CA LEU A 39 2.93 0.28 -10.94
C LEU A 39 2.66 -1.01 -10.16
N ALA A 40 3.47 -2.06 -10.38
CA ALA A 40 3.35 -3.30 -9.63
C ALA A 40 3.51 -3.05 -8.12
N ALA A 41 4.47 -2.24 -7.72
CA ALA A 41 4.67 -1.85 -6.32
C ALA A 41 3.45 -1.14 -5.73
N ILE A 42 2.88 -0.16 -6.45
CA ILE A 42 1.68 0.58 -6.00
C ILE A 42 0.49 -0.36 -5.80
N TYR A 43 0.29 -1.32 -6.71
CA TYR A 43 -0.81 -2.28 -6.58
C TYR A 43 -0.60 -3.27 -5.44
N VAL A 44 0.63 -3.77 -5.25
CA VAL A 44 0.95 -4.62 -4.09
C VAL A 44 0.70 -3.87 -2.78
N LEU A 45 1.15 -2.62 -2.66
CA LEU A 45 0.91 -1.80 -1.47
C LEU A 45 -0.59 -1.57 -1.24
N ARG A 46 -1.36 -1.30 -2.30
CA ARG A 46 -2.82 -1.15 -2.21
C ARG A 46 -3.49 -2.40 -1.65
N GLU A 47 -3.14 -3.58 -2.16
CA GLU A 47 -3.74 -4.83 -1.71
C GLU A 47 -3.32 -5.15 -0.27
N ILE A 48 -2.05 -4.91 0.11
CA ILE A 48 -1.63 -5.06 1.50
C ILE A 48 -2.44 -4.13 2.43
N GLY A 49 -2.61 -2.86 2.06
CA GLY A 49 -3.38 -1.91 2.87
C GLY A 49 -4.86 -2.28 3.02
N ARG A 50 -5.42 -3.04 2.07
CA ARG A 50 -6.79 -3.58 2.13
C ARG A 50 -6.89 -4.82 3.02
N ASP A 51 -5.95 -5.75 2.87
CA ASP A 51 -6.00 -7.05 3.53
C ASP A 51 -5.42 -7.03 4.96
N PHE A 52 -4.59 -6.03 5.28
CA PHE A 52 -3.89 -5.89 6.56
C PHE A 52 -4.15 -4.51 7.15
N PRO A 53 -5.23 -4.34 7.94
CA PRO A 53 -5.61 -3.05 8.52
C PRO A 53 -4.51 -2.40 9.37
N ASP A 54 -3.66 -3.19 10.03
CA ASP A 54 -2.52 -2.69 10.82
C ASP A 54 -1.37 -2.12 9.99
N LEU A 55 -1.36 -2.37 8.67
CA LEU A 55 -0.39 -1.80 7.72
C LEU A 55 -1.01 -0.72 6.83
N SER A 56 -2.33 -0.52 6.90
CA SER A 56 -3.08 0.45 6.11
C SER A 56 -2.47 1.86 6.26
N ASP A 57 -2.45 2.42 7.47
CA ASP A 57 -2.01 3.80 7.68
C ASP A 57 -0.54 4.03 7.25
N PRO A 58 0.45 3.18 7.62
CA PRO A 58 1.83 3.32 7.13
C PRO A 58 1.95 3.32 5.60
N ILE A 59 1.15 2.50 4.90
CA ILE A 59 1.12 2.45 3.44
C ILE A 59 0.60 3.76 2.86
N PHE A 60 -0.52 4.28 3.39
CA PHE A 60 -1.10 5.52 2.90
C PHE A 60 -0.20 6.72 3.17
N GLU A 61 0.50 6.76 4.31
CA GLU A 61 1.49 7.78 4.62
C GLU A 61 2.69 7.73 3.66
N LEU A 62 3.22 6.53 3.38
CA LEU A 62 4.31 6.32 2.42
C LEU A 62 3.93 6.84 1.02
N LEU A 63 2.74 6.46 0.55
CA LEU A 63 2.23 6.87 -0.76
C LEU A 63 2.02 8.40 -0.85
N GLN A 64 1.52 9.03 0.22
CA GLN A 64 1.41 10.48 0.29
C GLN A 64 2.79 11.17 0.28
N ALA A 65 3.76 10.64 1.02
CA ALA A 65 5.13 11.17 1.03
C ALA A 65 5.76 11.07 -0.37
N HIS A 66 5.60 9.92 -1.04
CA HIS A 66 6.09 9.71 -2.41
C HIS A 66 5.45 10.69 -3.41
N LEU A 67 4.14 10.96 -3.30
CA LEU A 67 3.49 11.99 -4.11
C LEU A 67 4.06 13.39 -3.86
N ARG A 68 4.26 13.77 -2.59
CA ARG A 68 4.81 15.09 -2.24
C ARG A 68 6.20 15.30 -2.83
N GLU A 69 7.05 14.29 -2.75
CA GLU A 69 8.42 14.34 -3.30
C GLU A 69 8.45 14.40 -4.84
N ARG A 70 7.41 13.90 -5.51
CA ARG A 70 7.34 13.88 -6.97
C ARG A 70 6.56 15.03 -7.57
N ARG A 71 5.68 15.68 -6.81
CA ARG A 71 4.81 16.77 -7.29
C ARG A 71 5.60 17.88 -8.01
N SER A 72 6.77 18.25 -7.48
CA SER A 72 7.65 19.26 -8.09
C SER A 72 8.12 18.91 -9.52
N ARG A 73 8.02 17.64 -9.94
CA ARG A 73 8.44 17.17 -11.27
C ARG A 73 7.35 17.27 -12.35
N TYR A 74 6.10 17.58 -12.00
CA TYR A 74 4.98 17.66 -12.95
C TYR A 74 3.93 18.72 -12.59
N GLU A 75 4.30 19.76 -11.84
CA GLU A 75 3.37 20.80 -11.34
C GLU A 75 2.51 21.49 -12.42
N GLU A 76 2.98 21.52 -13.67
CA GLU A 76 2.29 22.17 -14.80
C GLU A 76 1.89 21.18 -15.91
N LEU A 77 2.01 19.86 -15.67
CA LEU A 77 1.75 18.80 -16.65
C LEU A 77 0.73 17.78 -16.14
N GLU A 78 0.20 16.99 -17.06
CA GLU A 78 -0.61 15.83 -16.72
C GLU A 78 0.20 14.86 -15.83
N PRO A 79 -0.33 14.44 -14.67
CA PRO A 79 0.40 13.55 -13.77
C PRO A 79 0.80 12.24 -14.46
N PRO A 80 2.03 11.74 -14.22
CA PRO A 80 2.45 10.41 -14.65
C PRO A 80 1.48 9.29 -14.24
N ILE A 81 1.44 8.20 -14.99
CA ILE A 81 0.45 7.10 -14.80
C ILE A 81 0.55 6.48 -13.40
N ASP A 82 1.76 6.29 -12.90
CA ASP A 82 2.03 5.83 -11.54
C ASP A 82 1.54 6.81 -10.47
N VAL A 83 1.72 8.11 -10.69
CA VAL A 83 1.17 9.15 -9.80
C VAL A 83 -0.36 9.07 -9.74
N LYS A 84 -1.02 8.89 -10.90
CA LYS A 84 -2.47 8.68 -10.96
C LYS A 84 -2.90 7.43 -10.19
N ALA A 85 -2.16 6.33 -10.34
CA ALA A 85 -2.43 5.10 -9.61
C ALA A 85 -2.31 5.28 -8.09
N ILE A 86 -1.37 6.11 -7.62
CA ILE A 86 -1.29 6.47 -6.20
C ILE A 86 -2.50 7.30 -5.76
N ILE A 87 -2.86 8.34 -6.52
CA ILE A 87 -4.02 9.19 -6.22
C ILE A 87 -5.31 8.35 -6.12
N GLU A 88 -5.51 7.39 -7.03
CA GLU A 88 -6.63 6.45 -6.98
C GLU A 88 -6.59 5.60 -5.70
N THR A 89 -5.43 5.04 -5.34
CA THR A 89 -5.25 4.29 -4.09
C THR A 89 -5.66 5.13 -2.88
N LEU A 90 -5.20 6.39 -2.79
CA LEU A 90 -5.55 7.30 -1.69
C LEU A 90 -7.05 7.63 -1.66
N ARG A 91 -7.67 7.87 -2.83
CA ARG A 91 -9.11 8.17 -2.93
C ARG A 91 -9.96 7.01 -2.41
N MET A 92 -9.59 5.77 -2.76
CA MET A 92 -10.30 4.57 -2.31
C MET A 92 -10.29 4.43 -0.79
N ARG A 93 -9.22 4.85 -0.11
CA ARG A 93 -9.14 4.84 1.35
C ARG A 93 -10.11 5.82 1.99
N ILE A 94 -10.16 7.05 1.47
CA ILE A 94 -11.07 8.10 1.96
C ILE A 94 -12.53 7.64 1.84
N SER A 95 -12.90 7.04 0.70
CA SER A 95 -14.25 6.49 0.52
C SER A 95 -14.56 5.30 1.43
N ALA A 96 -13.56 4.56 1.90
CA ALA A 96 -13.75 3.46 2.85
C ALA A 96 -13.87 3.95 4.30
N ASP A 97 -13.36 5.13 4.63
CA ASP A 97 -13.47 5.76 5.96
C ASP A 97 -14.76 6.56 6.14
N GLU A 98 -15.45 6.92 5.06
CA GLU A 98 -16.71 7.65 5.13
C GLU A 98 -17.85 6.71 5.60
N PRO A 99 -18.56 7.02 6.71
CA PRO A 99 -19.65 6.19 7.17
C PRO A 99 -20.76 6.15 6.09
N PRO A 100 -21.45 5.00 5.90
CA PRO A 100 -22.51 4.90 4.90
C PRO A 100 -23.58 5.97 5.19
N HIS A 101 -23.95 6.73 4.15
CA HIS A 101 -25.00 7.74 4.26
C HIS A 101 -26.31 7.07 4.73
N PRO A 102 -26.96 7.60 5.79
CA PRO A 102 -28.27 7.10 6.20
C PRO A 102 -29.29 7.35 5.07
N ILE A 103 -30.08 6.32 4.77
CA ILE A 103 -31.15 6.31 3.76
C ILE A 103 -32.39 7.03 4.33
#